data_AF-A0A6P2FDX6-F1
#
_entry.id   AF-A0A6P2FDX6-F1
#
_cell.length_a   1.000
_cell.length_b   1.000
_cell.length_c   1.000
_cell.angle_alpha   90.00
_cell.angle_beta   90.00
_cell.angle_gamma   90.00
#
_symmetry.space_group_name_H-M   'P 1'
#
loop_
_entity.id
_entity.type
_entity.pdbx_description
1 polymer ?
#
loop_
_entity_poly.entity_id
_entity_poly.type
_entity_poly.pdbx_seq_one_letter_code
_entity_poly.pdbx_strand_id
1 'polypeptide(L)'
;MLVHHYSPSTGAYLGTGRADECQLEPGVFHVPAYATVITPPTGFGDGLYAAFDDAQQQWVLREIPRPEINDQVQDVIAKGEPA
;
A
#
# COMPACT_ATOMS: atom_id res chain seq x y z
N MET A 1 6.28 -10.11 18.05
CA MET A 1 4.95 -9.58 17.67
C MET A 1 4.93 -9.27 16.17
N LEU A 2 3.82 -9.48 15.47
CA LEU A 2 3.69 -9.05 14.06
C LEU A 2 3.28 -7.58 13.99
N VAL A 3 3.83 -6.86 13.01
CA VAL A 3 3.48 -5.46 12.71
C VAL A 3 3.25 -5.30 11.22
N HIS A 4 2.37 -4.37 10.85
CA HIS A 4 1.93 -4.12 9.50
C HIS A 4 2.32 -2.70 9.12
N HIS A 5 3.22 -2.57 8.15
CA HIS A 5 3.76 -1.29 7.72
C HIS A 5 2.82 -0.61 6.75
N TYR A 6 2.76 0.71 6.84
CA TYR A 6 2.03 1.55 5.90
C TYR A 6 2.87 2.73 5.44
N SER A 7 2.54 3.25 4.25
CA SER A 7 3.14 4.47 3.71
C SER A 7 2.70 5.68 4.54
N PRO A 8 3.62 6.54 5.01
CA PRO A 8 3.23 7.72 5.78
C PRO A 8 2.49 8.78 4.96
N SER A 9 2.66 8.78 3.63
CA SER A 9 2.02 9.77 2.74
C SER A 9 0.66 9.33 2.22
N THR A 10 0.42 8.03 2.08
CA THR A 10 -0.81 7.49 1.47
C THR A 10 -1.60 6.56 2.38
N GLY A 11 -1.01 6.12 3.49
CA GLY A 11 -1.53 5.05 4.33
C GLY A 11 -1.45 3.66 3.69
N ALA A 12 -1.02 3.52 2.43
CA ALA A 12 -1.05 2.24 1.73
C ALA A 12 -0.24 1.17 2.46
N TYR A 13 -0.83 -0.02 2.61
CA TYR A 13 -0.17 -1.17 3.21
C TYR A 13 1.08 -1.57 2.40
N LEU A 14 2.22 -1.73 3.09
CA LEU A 14 3.52 -2.03 2.48
C LEU A 14 3.99 -3.47 2.74
N GLY A 15 3.50 -4.10 3.81
CA GLY A 15 3.91 -5.45 4.17
C GLY A 15 3.85 -5.71 5.67
N THR A 16 4.17 -6.95 6.04
CA THR A 16 4.22 -7.41 7.43
C THR A 16 5.66 -7.66 7.86
N GLY A 17 6.00 -7.24 9.08
CA GLY A 17 7.28 -7.47 9.72
C GLY A 17 7.12 -8.06 11.12
N ARG A 18 8.26 -8.37 11.76
CA ARG A 18 8.32 -8.73 13.18
C ARG A 18 8.91 -7.57 13.97
N ALA A 19 8.22 -7.14 15.01
CA ALA A 19 8.77 -6.19 15.97
C ALA A 19 9.76 -6.90 16.90
N ASP A 20 10.84 -6.18 17.21
CA ASP A 20 11.87 -6.61 18.16
C ASP A 20 11.43 -6.34 19.59
N GLU A 21 11.73 -7.28 20.47
CA GLU A 21 11.48 -7.15 21.90
C GLU A 21 12.53 -6.25 22.56
N CYS A 22 12.09 -5.40 23.49
CA CYS A 22 12.98 -4.57 24.29
C CYS A 22 13.78 -5.46 25.25
N GLN A 23 15.11 -5.40 25.16
CA GLN A 23 15.99 -6.20 26.01
C GLN A 23 15.91 -5.81 27.49
N LEU A 24 15.58 -4.54 27.79
CA LEU A 24 15.49 -4.04 29.16
C LEU A 24 14.11 -4.29 29.78
N GLU A 25 13.08 -4.46 28.95
CA GLU A 25 11.68 -4.58 29.38
C GLU A 25 11.05 -5.79 28.68
N PRO A 26 11.19 -7.00 29.25
CA PRO A 26 10.60 -8.21 28.69
C PRO A 26 9.09 -8.05 28.46
N GLY A 27 8.63 -8.44 27.27
CA GLY A 27 7.26 -8.30 26.81
C GLY A 27 6.92 -6.96 26.14
N VAL A 28 7.80 -5.95 26.19
CA VAL A 28 7.64 -4.69 25.44
C VAL A 28 8.27 -4.85 24.06
N PHE A 29 7.59 -4.40 23.01
CA PHE A 29 8.09 -4.52 21.63
C PHE A 29 8.18 -3.15 20.97
N HIS A 30 9.27 -2.91 20.24
CA HIS A 30 9.45 -1.67 19.49
C HIS A 30 8.65 -1.71 18.18
N VAL A 31 7.63 -0.86 18.11
CA VAL A 31 6.82 -0.68 16.90
C VAL A 31 7.33 0.55 16.13
N PRO A 32 7.69 0.40 14.85
CA PRO A 32 8.09 1.54 14.01
C PRO A 32 6.97 2.58 13.87
N ALA A 33 7.32 3.85 13.64
CA ALA A 33 6.37 4.97 13.60
C ALA A 33 5.23 4.83 12.56
N TYR A 34 5.46 4.10 11.46
CA TYR A 34 4.48 3.86 10.40
C TYR A 34 4.16 2.37 10.28
N ALA A 35 3.84 1.77 11.42
CA ALA A 35 3.42 0.39 11.53
C ALA A 35 2.36 0.24 12.62
N THR A 36 1.45 -0.71 12.41
CA THR A 36 0.38 -1.02 13.36
C THR A 36 0.35 -2.52 13.65
N VAL A 37 -0.13 -2.89 14.83
CA VAL A 37 -0.43 -4.29 15.18
C VAL A 37 -1.79 -4.74 14.65
N ILE A 38 -2.59 -3.79 14.15
CA ILE A 38 -3.91 -4.07 13.58
C ILE A 38 -3.71 -4.75 12.23
N THR A 39 -4.25 -5.94 12.06
CA THR A 39 -4.14 -6.70 10.81
C THR A 39 -4.93 -6.03 9.69
N PRO A 40 -4.33 -5.82 8.49
CA PRO A 40 -5.05 -5.28 7.34
C PRO A 40 -6.12 -6.25 6.85
N PRO A 41 -7.21 -5.75 6.24
CA PRO A 41 -8.18 -6.60 5.56
C PRO A 41 -7.47 -7.40 4.45
N THR A 42 -7.98 -8.60 4.17
CA THR A 42 -7.49 -9.47 3.09
C THR A 42 -8.65 -9.86 2.18
N GLY A 43 -8.36 -10.34 0.98
CA GLY A 43 -9.37 -10.88 0.06
C GLY A 43 -10.32 -9.84 -0.54
N PHE A 44 -9.90 -8.57 -0.64
CA PHE A 44 -10.64 -7.56 -1.39
C PHE A 44 -10.38 -7.68 -2.90
N GLY A 45 -11.36 -7.24 -3.71
CA GLY A 45 -11.31 -7.35 -5.16
C GLY A 45 -10.25 -6.46 -5.82
N ASP A 46 -10.01 -6.72 -7.10
CA ASP A 46 -9.07 -5.94 -7.91
C ASP A 46 -9.44 -4.45 -7.93
N GLY A 47 -8.41 -3.60 -8.06
CA GLY A 47 -8.59 -2.15 -8.07
C GLY A 47 -8.82 -1.53 -6.70
N LEU A 48 -8.72 -2.30 -5.61
CA LEU A 48 -8.72 -1.79 -4.24
C LEU A 48 -7.34 -2.00 -3.60
N TYR A 49 -7.01 -1.15 -2.63
CA TYR A 49 -5.88 -1.35 -1.72
C TYR A 49 -6.27 -0.98 -0.29
N ALA A 50 -5.60 -1.57 0.69
CA ALA A 50 -5.76 -1.22 2.10
C ALA A 50 -4.91 0.01 2.43
N ALA A 51 -5.53 1.04 3.01
CA ALA A 51 -4.87 2.23 3.52
C ALA A 51 -5.14 2.38 5.03
N PHE A 52 -4.12 2.64 5.83
CA PHE A 52 -4.28 2.91 7.26
C PHE A 52 -4.67 4.38 7.46
N ASP A 53 -5.81 4.60 8.10
CA ASP A 53 -6.24 5.91 8.59
C ASP A 53 -5.67 6.09 10.00
N ASP A 54 -4.59 6.87 10.11
CA ASP A 54 -3.90 7.11 11.36
C ASP A 54 -4.74 7.92 12.36
N ALA A 55 -5.64 8.79 11.87
CA ALA A 55 -6.53 9.56 12.74
C ALA A 55 -7.60 8.68 13.38
N GLN A 56 -8.09 7.68 12.64
CA GLN A 56 -9.12 6.75 13.12
C GLN A 56 -8.55 5.42 13.63
N GLN A 57 -7.24 5.22 13.53
CA GLN A 57 -6.53 4.00 13.91
C GLN A 57 -7.15 2.73 13.30
N GLN A 58 -7.48 2.77 12.00
CA GLN A 58 -8.10 1.64 11.30
C GLN A 58 -7.69 1.52 9.83
N TRP A 59 -7.81 0.32 9.28
CA TRP A 59 -7.65 0.08 7.84
C TRP A 59 -8.94 0.40 7.09
N VAL A 60 -8.80 1.15 6.00
CA VAL A 60 -9.88 1.46 5.05
C VAL A 60 -9.49 0.98 3.66
N LEU A 61 -10.46 0.43 2.92
CA LEU A 61 -10.25 0.09 1.51
C LEU A 61 -10.42 1.35 0.65
N ARG A 62 -9.47 1.55 -0.27
CA ARG A 62 -9.45 2.67 -1.22
C ARG A 62 -9.31 2.14 -2.63
N GLU A 63 -9.84 2.87 -3.61
CA GLU A 63 -9.68 2.55 -5.02
C GLU A 63 -8.31 2.98 -5.53
N ILE A 64 -7.69 2.13 -6.36
CA ILE A 64 -6.48 2.47 -7.12
C ILE A 64 -6.91 3.39 -8.26
N PRO A 65 -6.36 4.62 -8.36
CA PRO A 65 -6.63 5.49 -9.49
C PRO A 65 -6.22 4.78 -10.78
N ARG A 66 -7.16 4.64 -11.73
CA ARG A 66 -6.82 4.11 -13.05
C ARG A 66 -6.01 5.18 -13.79
N PRO A 67 -4.85 4.84 -14.37
CA PRO A 67 -4.18 5.78 -15.27
C PRO A 67 -5.11 6.09 -16.44
N GLU A 68 -5.24 7.38 -16.78
CA GLU A 68 -5.93 7.76 -18.02
C GLU A 68 -5.12 7.22 -19.20
N ILE A 69 -5.77 6.42 -20.06
CA ILE A 69 -5.16 6.01 -21.33
C ILE A 69 -5.14 7.25 -22.21
N ASN A 70 -3.95 7.82 -22.43
CA ASN A 70 -3.79 8.86 -23.43
C ASN A 70 -3.72 8.19 -24.82
N ASP A 71 -4.75 8.35 -25.63
CA ASP A 71 -4.92 7.72 -26.97
C ASP A 71 -3.86 8.10 -28.04
N GLN A 72 -2.79 8.80 -27.66
CA GLN A 72 -1.78 9.35 -28.57
C GLN A 72 -0.77 8.32 -29.14
N VAL A 73 -1.03 7.01 -29.04
CA VAL A 73 -0.14 5.96 -29.60
C VAL A 73 -0.66 5.30 -30.89
N GLN A 74 -1.73 5.81 -31.52
CA GLN A 74 -2.24 5.22 -32.77
C GLN A 74 -1.64 5.73 -34.09
N ASP A 75 -0.81 6.79 -34.11
CA ASP A 75 -0.44 7.43 -35.39
C ASP A 75 0.88 6.94 -36.04
N VAL A 76 1.62 6.02 -35.41
CA VAL A 76 2.93 5.57 -35.96
C VAL A 76 2.82 4.40 -36.94
N ILE A 77 1.69 3.67 -36.99
CA ILE A 77 1.52 2.49 -37.86
C ILE A 77 0.93 2.85 -39.24
N ALA A 78 0.37 4.06 -39.43
CA ALA A 78 -0.37 4.43 -40.64
C ALA A 78 0.47 5.04 -41.79
N LYS A 79 1.76 5.35 -41.59
CA LYS A 79 2.65 5.82 -42.67
C LYS A 79 3.62 4.73 -43.10
N GLY A 80 3.06 3.69 -43.72
CA GLY A 80 3.80 2.88 -44.67
C GLY A 80 4.20 3.77 -45.85
N GLU A 81 5.49 4.01 -45.99
CA GLU A 81 6.12 4.71 -47.11
C GLU A 81 5.99 3.83 -48.37
N PRO A 82 5.29 4.24 -49.45
CA PRO A 82 5.42 3.57 -50.74
C PRO A 82 6.69 4.07 -51.45
N ALA A 83 7.44 3.09 -51.96
CA ALA A 83 8.67 3.22 -52.77
C ALA A 83 8.48 3.98 -54.09
#